data_AF-A0A8J7HDI1-F1
#
_entry.id   AF-A0A8J7HDI1-F1
#
_cell.length_a   1.000
_cell.length_b   1.000
_cell.length_c   1.000
_cell.angle_alpha   90.00
_cell.angle_beta   90.00
_cell.angle_gamma   90.00
#
_symmetry.space_group_name_H-M   'P 1'
#
loop_
_entity.id
_entity.type
_entity.pdbx_description
1 polymer ?
#
loop_
_entity_poly.entity_id
_entity_poly.type
_entity_poly.pdbx_seq_one_letter_code
_entity_poly.pdbx_strand_id
1 'polypeptide(L)'
;MKQVSAILLSFLLMASSAPRPTQLLKVFPAENSAQTSVQFVGAALNFTLGEEAERGSVQLFVDGVDVTKQARISGTRDWPQSYYKISYTPNSFQLGIHCAEIRFRTTDNTTKSDSWYFSIKSP
;
A
#
# COMPACT_ATOMS: atom_id res chain seq x y z
N MET A 1 -20.34 48.32 -11.07
CA MET A 1 -20.03 47.15 -11.91
C MET A 1 -19.95 45.94 -11.00
N LYS A 2 -20.86 44.98 -11.16
CA LYS A 2 -21.02 43.83 -10.26
C LYS A 2 -20.18 42.65 -10.77
N GLN A 3 -19.40 42.10 -9.85
CA GLN A 3 -18.58 40.90 -9.94
C GLN A 3 -19.46 39.64 -10.06
N VAL A 4 -19.08 38.70 -10.92
CA VAL A 4 -19.60 37.32 -10.93
C VAL A 4 -18.41 36.35 -11.12
N SER A 5 -18.13 35.58 -10.07
CA SER A 5 -17.41 34.30 -9.99
C SER A 5 -17.89 33.29 -11.06
N ALA A 6 -17.25 32.19 -11.47
CA ALA A 6 -16.25 31.32 -10.87
C ALA A 6 -15.82 30.25 -11.91
N ILE A 7 -14.57 29.75 -11.77
CA ILE A 7 -14.14 28.33 -11.77
C ILE A 7 -14.36 27.48 -13.04
N LEU A 8 -13.27 26.82 -13.49
CA LEU A 8 -13.10 25.35 -13.70
C LEU A 8 -11.88 25.15 -14.64
N LEU A 9 -10.96 24.20 -14.50
CA LEU A 9 -10.67 23.17 -13.51
C LEU A 9 -9.30 22.61 -13.97
N SER A 10 -8.20 22.97 -13.30
CA SER A 10 -6.88 22.48 -13.67
C SER A 10 -6.71 21.04 -13.17
N PHE A 11 -6.93 20.06 -14.04
CA PHE A 11 -6.47 18.69 -13.81
C PHE A 11 -4.95 18.63 -14.05
N LEU A 12 -4.17 18.92 -13.02
CA LEU A 12 -2.79 18.45 -12.96
C LEU A 12 -2.81 17.12 -12.19
N LEU A 13 -3.00 16.02 -12.92
CA LEU A 13 -2.71 14.69 -12.40
C LEU A 13 -1.18 14.52 -12.37
N MET A 14 -0.54 15.17 -11.39
CA MET A 14 0.84 14.89 -11.04
C MET A 14 0.85 13.55 -10.31
N ALA A 15 0.85 12.45 -11.06
CA ALA A 15 1.29 11.16 -10.55
C ALA A 15 2.81 11.21 -10.38
N SER A 16 3.29 12.06 -9.47
CA SER A 16 4.60 11.85 -8.86
C SER A 16 4.38 10.73 -7.87
N SER A 17 4.58 9.49 -8.31
CA SER A 17 4.70 8.39 -7.36
C SER A 17 5.86 8.76 -6.44
N ALA A 18 5.58 9.02 -5.16
CA ALA A 18 6.63 9.19 -4.18
C ALA A 18 7.62 8.01 -4.32
N PRO A 19 8.93 8.24 -4.21
CA PRO A 19 9.90 7.16 -4.36
C PRO A 19 9.57 6.06 -3.36
N ARG A 20 9.54 4.82 -3.85
CA ARG A 20 9.22 3.65 -3.05
C ARG A 20 10.08 3.62 -1.79
N PRO A 21 9.52 3.38 -0.60
CA PRO A 21 10.31 3.19 0.61
C PRO A 21 11.33 2.06 0.38
N THR A 22 12.59 2.29 0.70
CA THR A 22 13.66 1.27 0.54
C THR A 22 13.34 -0.02 1.29
N GLN A 23 12.53 0.09 2.35
CA GLN A 23 12.08 -1.04 3.14
C GLN A 23 11.02 -1.88 2.45
N LEU A 24 10.37 -1.41 1.38
CA LEU A 24 9.38 -2.21 0.65
C LEU A 24 10.07 -3.17 -0.32
N LEU A 25 10.13 -4.45 0.06
CA LEU A 25 10.79 -5.49 -0.71
C LEU A 25 9.91 -5.99 -1.87
N LYS A 26 8.63 -6.25 -1.60
CA LYS A 26 7.71 -6.83 -2.58
C LYS A 26 6.26 -6.51 -2.26
N VAL A 27 5.45 -6.38 -3.30
CA VAL A 27 3.99 -6.27 -3.23
C VAL A 27 3.32 -7.45 -3.95
N PHE A 28 2.10 -7.77 -3.51
CA PHE A 28 1.23 -8.75 -4.16
C PHE A 28 -0.22 -8.25 -4.17
N PRO A 29 -0.96 -8.38 -5.29
CA PRO A 29 -0.46 -8.70 -6.63
C PRO A 29 0.67 -7.76 -7.05
N ALA A 30 1.51 -8.21 -7.99
CA ALA A 30 2.62 -7.38 -8.44
C ALA A 30 2.08 -6.09 -9.08
N GLU A 31 2.83 -5.00 -8.93
CA GLU A 31 2.47 -3.71 -9.51
C GLU A 31 2.27 -3.82 -11.03
N ASN A 32 1.20 -3.19 -11.52
CA ASN A 32 0.75 -3.22 -12.91
C ASN A 32 0.44 -4.62 -13.46
N SER A 33 0.26 -5.62 -12.59
CA SER A 33 -0.11 -6.97 -13.02
C SER A 33 -1.59 -7.09 -13.35
N ALA A 34 -1.92 -8.03 -14.23
CA ALA A 34 -3.28 -8.44 -14.54
C ALA A 34 -3.49 -9.86 -14.04
N GLN A 35 -4.58 -10.07 -13.29
CA GLN A 35 -4.91 -11.33 -12.64
C GLN A 35 -6.33 -11.74 -13.03
N THR A 36 -6.59 -13.04 -13.16
CA THR A 36 -7.95 -13.58 -13.27
C THR A 36 -8.54 -13.89 -11.89
N SER A 37 -7.68 -14.08 -10.89
CA SER A 37 -8.05 -14.23 -9.48
C SER A 37 -6.90 -13.78 -8.58
N VAL A 38 -7.24 -13.32 -7.38
CA VAL A 38 -6.26 -12.88 -6.38
C VAL A 38 -6.62 -13.49 -5.03
N GLN A 39 -5.70 -14.30 -4.49
CA GLN A 39 -5.90 -15.00 -3.22
C GLN A 39 -5.67 -14.10 -2.00
N PHE A 40 -4.81 -13.09 -2.15
CA PHE A 40 -4.55 -12.11 -1.10
C PHE A 40 -4.00 -10.82 -1.72
N VAL A 41 -4.05 -9.73 -0.97
CA VAL A 41 -3.29 -8.51 -1.24
C VAL A 41 -2.33 -8.32 -0.09
N GLY A 42 -1.09 -7.91 -0.35
CA GLY A 42 -0.13 -7.74 0.72
C GLY A 42 1.19 -7.16 0.29
N ALA A 43 2.01 -6.88 1.29
CA ALA A 43 3.35 -6.34 1.13
C ALA A 43 4.32 -7.10 2.05
N ALA A 44 5.56 -7.21 1.58
CA ALA A 44 6.71 -7.65 2.35
C ALA A 44 7.65 -6.46 2.53
N LEU A 45 7.98 -6.16 3.78
CA LEU A 45 8.94 -5.14 4.17
C LEU A 45 10.22 -5.80 4.67
N ASN A 46 11.36 -5.21 4.34
CA ASN A 46 12.68 -5.59 4.81
C ASN A 46 13.41 -4.38 5.40
N PHE A 47 13.69 -4.41 6.70
CA PHE A 47 14.38 -3.33 7.40
C PHE A 47 15.86 -3.68 7.55
N THR A 48 16.74 -2.70 7.33
CA THR A 48 18.17 -2.86 7.57
C THR A 48 18.51 -2.71 9.07
N LEU A 49 19.73 -3.06 9.47
CA LEU A 49 20.16 -2.96 10.86
C LEU A 49 19.99 -1.53 11.39
N GLY A 50 19.22 -1.36 12.47
CA GLY A 50 18.93 -0.05 13.07
C GLY A 50 17.71 0.66 12.50
N GLU A 51 17.06 0.11 11.47
CA GLU A 51 15.74 0.53 11.02
C GLU A 51 14.68 -0.38 11.61
N GLU A 52 13.58 0.20 12.08
CA GLU A 52 12.43 -0.56 12.54
C GLU A 52 11.14 0.19 12.21
N ALA A 53 10.10 -0.53 11.82
CA ALA A 53 8.75 0.01 11.91
C ALA A 53 8.35 0.11 13.38
N GLU A 54 7.70 1.21 13.76
CA GLU A 54 7.06 1.29 15.05
C GLU A 54 6.02 0.18 15.18
N ARG A 55 6.02 -0.45 16.36
CA ARG A 55 5.09 -1.53 16.70
C ARG A 55 3.64 -1.09 16.45
N GLY A 56 2.93 -1.84 15.62
CA GLY A 56 1.52 -1.59 15.31
C GLY A 56 1.27 -0.44 14.33
N SER A 57 2.31 0.17 13.76
CA SER A 57 2.14 1.27 12.79
C SER A 57 1.88 0.79 11.35
N VAL A 58 2.12 -0.49 11.06
CA VAL A 58 1.96 -1.04 9.71
C VAL A 58 0.47 -1.20 9.40
N GLN A 59 0.01 -0.51 8.35
CA GLN A 59 -1.37 -0.49 7.89
C GLN A 59 -1.44 -0.88 6.42
N LEU A 60 -2.45 -1.67 6.06
CA LEU A 60 -2.74 -2.04 4.67
C LEU A 60 -4.11 -1.48 4.27
N PHE A 61 -4.16 -0.83 3.13
CA PHE A 61 -5.38 -0.32 2.51
C PHE A 61 -5.60 -1.00 1.16
N VAL A 62 -6.86 -1.26 0.83
CA VAL A 62 -7.30 -1.74 -0.49
C VAL A 62 -8.46 -0.88 -0.94
N ASP A 63 -8.34 -0.27 -2.12
CA ASP A 63 -9.30 0.68 -2.69
C ASP A 63 -9.70 1.80 -1.72
N GLY A 64 -8.72 2.28 -0.94
CA GLY A 64 -8.88 3.32 0.08
C GLY A 64 -9.48 2.84 1.41
N VAL A 65 -9.84 1.55 1.53
CA VAL A 65 -10.38 0.96 2.76
C VAL A 65 -9.24 0.39 3.61
N ASP A 66 -9.15 0.80 4.88
CA ASP A 66 -8.23 0.21 5.86
C ASP A 66 -8.66 -1.24 6.17
N VAL A 67 -7.83 -2.20 5.77
CA VAL A 67 -8.05 -3.65 5.98
C VAL A 67 -7.10 -4.22 7.03
N THR A 68 -6.43 -3.38 7.81
CA THR A 68 -5.36 -3.78 8.75
C THR A 68 -5.87 -4.76 9.80
N LYS A 69 -7.11 -4.60 10.30
CA LYS A 69 -7.69 -5.48 11.32
C LYS A 69 -8.02 -6.88 10.80
N GLN A 70 -8.25 -7.01 9.50
CA GLN A 70 -8.55 -8.25 8.79
C GLN A 70 -7.28 -8.90 8.23
N ALA A 71 -6.17 -8.15 8.21
CA ALA A 71 -4.90 -8.63 7.68
C ALA A 71 -4.20 -9.56 8.68
N ARG A 72 -3.53 -10.56 8.13
CA ARG A 72 -2.55 -11.38 8.83
C ARG A 72 -1.20 -10.69 8.74
N ILE A 73 -0.61 -10.39 9.90
CA ILE A 73 0.74 -9.85 10.04
C ILE A 73 1.65 -10.98 10.52
N SER A 74 2.76 -11.20 9.84
CA SER A 74 3.79 -12.18 10.18
C SER A 74 5.18 -11.59 9.92
N GLY A 75 6.22 -12.24 10.45
CA GLY A 75 7.59 -11.76 10.28
C GLY A 75 8.54 -12.46 11.24
N THR A 76 9.83 -12.36 10.99
CA THR A 76 10.84 -12.81 11.94
C THR A 76 11.05 -11.72 12.98
N ARG A 77 10.83 -12.10 14.24
CA ARG A 77 11.13 -11.29 15.42
C ARG A 77 12.57 -11.52 15.89
N ASP A 78 13.46 -11.96 15.00
CA ASP A 78 14.85 -12.15 15.37
C ASP A 78 15.55 -10.81 15.29
N TRP A 79 16.34 -10.51 16.32
CA TRP A 79 16.84 -9.17 16.57
C TRP A 79 18.00 -8.80 15.63
N PRO A 80 17.96 -7.63 14.97
CA PRO A 80 16.81 -6.71 14.88
C PRO A 80 15.81 -7.15 13.80
N GLN A 81 14.53 -6.79 14.02
CA GLN A 81 13.40 -7.18 13.17
C GLN A 81 13.62 -6.73 11.72
N SER A 82 14.08 -7.68 10.91
CA SER A 82 14.49 -7.36 9.55
C SER A 82 13.36 -7.64 8.56
N TYR A 83 12.35 -8.44 8.90
CA TYR A 83 11.34 -8.85 7.91
C TYR A 83 9.91 -8.85 8.44
N TYR A 84 9.03 -8.17 7.70
CA TYR A 84 7.60 -8.09 7.96
C TYR A 84 6.79 -8.46 6.73
N LYS A 85 5.68 -9.17 6.92
CA LYS A 85 4.67 -9.42 5.91
C LYS A 85 3.31 -9.07 6.45
N ILE A 86 2.55 -8.31 5.68
CA ILE A 86 1.13 -8.07 5.91
C ILE A 86 0.36 -8.59 4.70
N SER A 87 -0.73 -9.32 4.95
CA SER A 87 -1.56 -9.89 3.90
C SER A 87 -3.03 -9.92 4.29
N TYR A 88 -3.89 -9.52 3.38
CA TYR A 88 -5.34 -9.53 3.51
C TYR A 88 -5.94 -10.44 2.44
N THR A 89 -6.86 -11.32 2.84
CA THR A 89 -7.61 -12.18 1.91
C THR A 89 -9.00 -11.59 1.71
N PRO A 90 -9.30 -11.02 0.53
CA PRO A 90 -10.63 -10.53 0.21
C PRO A 90 -11.57 -11.69 -0.11
N ASN A 91 -12.86 -11.51 0.18
CA ASN A 91 -13.89 -12.48 -0.20
C ASN A 91 -14.04 -12.59 -1.73
N SER A 92 -13.94 -11.46 -2.41
CA SER A 92 -14.00 -11.35 -3.87
C SER A 92 -13.43 -10.01 -4.31
N PHE A 93 -12.87 -9.96 -5.52
CA PHE A 93 -12.63 -8.70 -6.22
C PHE A 93 -13.64 -8.51 -7.34
N GLN A 94 -14.01 -7.25 -7.58
CA GLN A 94 -14.71 -6.85 -8.79
C GLN A 94 -13.73 -6.85 -9.97
N LEU A 95 -14.25 -6.90 -11.20
CA LEU A 95 -13.42 -6.66 -12.38
C LEU A 95 -12.99 -5.18 -12.41
N GLY A 96 -11.77 -4.93 -12.86
CA GLY A 96 -11.25 -3.57 -13.01
C GLY A 96 -9.87 -3.36 -12.39
N ILE A 97 -9.52 -2.10 -12.19
CA ILE A 97 -8.25 -1.67 -11.59
C ILE A 97 -8.49 -1.46 -10.10
N HIS A 98 -7.60 -2.01 -9.29
CA HIS A 98 -7.57 -1.86 -7.85
C HIS A 98 -6.29 -1.17 -7.42
N CYS A 99 -6.37 -0.43 -6.32
CA CYS A 99 -5.23 0.21 -5.68
C CYS A 99 -5.02 -0.38 -4.29
N ALA A 100 -3.80 -0.80 -3.99
CA ALA A 100 -3.41 -1.16 -2.65
C ALA A 100 -2.35 -0.19 -2.14
N GLU A 101 -2.37 0.08 -0.85
CA GLU A 101 -1.44 1.00 -0.20
C GLU A 101 -0.95 0.40 1.11
N ILE A 102 0.36 0.49 1.33
CA ILE A 102 0.99 0.17 2.61
C ILE A 102 1.42 1.47 3.26
N ARG A 103 1.06 1.67 4.54
CA ARG A 103 1.58 2.77 5.36
C ARG A 103 2.28 2.19 6.57
N PHE A 104 3.37 2.80 6.98
CA PHE A 104 4.02 2.47 8.24
C PHE A 104 4.81 3.66 8.76
N ARG A 105 5.07 3.68 10.06
CA ARG A 105 5.91 4.69 10.68
C ARG A 105 7.20 4.04 11.13
N THR A 106 8.34 4.65 10.85
CA THR A 106 9.63 4.21 11.39
C THR A 106 9.84 4.75 12.80
N THR A 107 10.76 4.16 13.56
CA THR A 107 11.06 4.56 14.95
C THR A 107 11.59 5.98 15.11
N ASP A 108 12.10 6.58 14.02
CA ASP A 108 12.45 8.00 13.91
C ASP A 108 11.23 8.92 13.71
N ASN A 109 10.02 8.37 13.81
CA ASN A 109 8.73 9.03 13.60
C ASN A 109 8.43 9.44 12.14
N THR A 110 9.22 8.98 11.17
CA THR A 110 8.93 9.22 9.75
C THR A 110 7.79 8.32 9.28
N THR A 111 6.75 8.89 8.69
CA THR A 111 5.70 8.10 8.01
C THR A 111 6.12 7.80 6.58
N LYS A 112 6.05 6.52 6.20
CA LYS A 112 6.30 6.02 4.85
C LYS A 112 5.00 5.46 4.28
N SER A 113 4.80 5.66 2.99
CA SER A 113 3.71 5.05 2.23
C SER A 113 4.21 4.60 0.86
N ASP A 114 3.65 3.51 0.35
CA ASP A 114 3.76 3.10 -1.05
C ASP A 114 2.39 2.61 -1.52
N SER A 115 2.04 2.93 -2.77
CA SER A 115 0.81 2.47 -3.40
C SER A 115 1.15 1.70 -4.67
N TRP A 116 0.42 0.64 -4.94
CA TRP A 116 0.56 -0.12 -6.19
C TRP A 116 -0.80 -0.47 -6.76
N TYR A 117 -0.85 -0.54 -8.09
CA TYR A 117 -2.05 -0.89 -8.84
C TYR A 117 -1.96 -2.31 -9.38
N PHE A 118 -3.10 -2.98 -9.46
CA PHE A 118 -3.25 -4.26 -10.15
C PHE A 118 -4.63 -4.33 -10.79
N SER A 119 -4.84 -5.22 -11.76
CA SER A 119 -6.13 -5.39 -12.42
C SER A 119 -6.67 -6.81 -12.27
N ILE A 120 -7.98 -6.91 -12.10
CA ILE A 120 -8.73 -8.16 -12.18
C ILE A 120 -9.48 -8.19 -13.51
N LYS A 121 -9.26 -9.24 -14.29
CA LYS A 121 -9.88 -9.46 -15.59
C LYS A 121 -10.75 -10.70 -15.55
N SER A 122 -11.69 -10.78 -16.50
CA SER A 122 -12.40 -12.03 -16.74
C SER A 122 -11.40 -13.15 -17.05
N PRO A 123 -11.70 -14.40 -16.66
CA PRO A 123 -10.94 -15.58 -17.07
C PRO A 123 -10.74 -15.68 -18.59
#